data_AF-A0A0N1NUI3-F1
#
_entry.id   AF-A0A0N1NUI3-F1
#
_cell.length_a   1.000
_cell.length_b   1.000
_cell.length_c   1.000
_cell.angle_alpha   90.00
_cell.angle_beta   90.00
_cell.angle_gamma   90.00
#
_symmetry.space_group_name_H-M   'P 1'
#
loop_
_entity.id
_entity.type
_entity.pdbx_description
1 polymer ?
#
loop_
_entity_poly.entity_id
_entity_poly.type
_entity_poly.pdbx_seq_one_letter_code
_entity_poly.pdbx_strand_id
1 'polypeptide(L)' 'MTYATDRLHEEIAYVAYHFHWDLDQILDLEHQDRRRYADEIASLVTRANATAPAAGAGG' A
#
# COMPACT_ATOMS: atom_id res chain seq x y z
N MET A 1 -15.56 18.63 -3.82
CA MET A 1 -14.13 18.35 -3.56
C MET A 1 -14.03 17.05 -2.76
N THR A 2 -14.31 15.92 -3.41
CA THR A 2 -14.33 14.57 -2.83
C THR A 2 -12.98 13.86 -2.95
N TYR A 3 -12.10 14.37 -3.84
CA TYR A 3 -10.76 13.83 -4.11
C TYR A 3 -9.86 13.61 -2.88
N ALA A 4 -10.00 14.45 -1.84
CA ALA A 4 -9.22 14.28 -0.62
C ALA A 4 -9.68 13.06 0.21
N THR A 5 -10.98 12.77 0.18
CA THR A 5 -11.58 11.62 0.87
C THR A 5 -11.36 10.34 0.06
N ASP A 6 -11.49 10.39 -1.27
CA ASP A 6 -11.25 9.22 -2.14
C ASP A 6 -9.81 8.70 -2.00
N ARG A 7 -8.83 9.62 -1.99
CA ARG A 7 -7.42 9.27 -1.78
C ARG A 7 -7.13 8.70 -0.39
N LEU A 8 -7.85 9.16 0.63
CA LEU A 8 -7.76 8.61 1.98
C LEU A 8 -8.25 7.15 2.02
N HIS A 9 -9.39 6.87 1.37
CA HIS A 9 -9.92 5.51 1.28
C HIS A 9 -8.98 4.57 0.54
N GLU A 10 -8.34 5.03 -0.54
CA GLU A 10 -7.32 4.27 -1.27
C GLU A 10 -6.12 3.91 -0.38
N GLU A 11 -5.57 4.87 0.37
CA GLU A 11 -4.46 4.63 1.30
C GLU A 11 -4.82 3.57 2.35
N ILE A 12 -6.01 3.69 2.94
CA ILE A 12 -6.51 2.76 3.96
C ILE A 12 -6.66 1.35 3.37
N ALA A 13 -7.32 1.23 2.21
CA ALA A 13 -7.54 -0.04 1.55
C ALA A 13 -6.22 -0.71 1.16
N TYR A 14 -5.25 0.08 0.69
CA TYR A 14 -3.92 -0.43 0.31
C TYR A 14 -3.16 -1.00 1.52
N VAL A 15 -3.16 -0.29 2.64
CA VAL A 15 -2.53 -0.76 3.88
C VAL A 15 -3.24 -2.01 4.41
N ALA A 16 -4.58 -2.00 4.48
CA ALA A 16 -5.37 -3.15 4.94
C ALA A 16 -5.13 -4.39 4.07
N TYR A 17 -5.03 -4.23 2.75
CA TYR A 17 -4.81 -5.34 1.83
C TYR A 17 -3.44 -6.00 2.03
N HIS A 18 -2.39 -5.22 2.31
CA HIS A 18 -1.03 -5.73 2.39
C HIS A 18 -0.59 -6.19 3.79
N PHE A 19 -1.05 -5.52 4.85
CA PHE A 19 -0.69 -5.87 6.22
C PHE A 19 -1.80 -6.57 7.00
N HIS A 20 -3.01 -6.66 6.44
CA HIS A 20 -4.18 -7.28 7.09
C HIS A 20 -4.49 -6.69 8.47
N TRP A 21 -4.15 -5.41 8.67
CA TRP A 21 -4.55 -4.68 9.86
C TRP A 21 -6.03 -4.33 9.81
N ASP A 22 -6.64 -4.31 10.99
CA ASP A 22 -8.03 -3.89 11.14
C ASP A 22 -8.20 -2.42 10.75
N LEU A 23 -9.36 -2.11 10.18
CA LEU A 23 -9.70 -0.75 9.73
C LEU A 23 -9.52 0.28 10.84
N ASP A 24 -9.95 -0.04 12.05
CA ASP A 24 -9.88 0.85 13.21
C ASP A 24 -8.43 1.21 13.57
N GLN A 25 -7.52 0.24 13.48
CA GLN A 25 -6.09 0.47 13.74
C GLN A 25 -5.46 1.40 12.70
N ILE A 26 -5.90 1.32 11.44
CA ILE A 26 -5.40 2.17 10.35
C ILE A 26 -5.98 3.58 10.45
N LEU A 27 -7.23 3.71 10.89
CA LEU A 27 -7.90 4.99 11.10
C LEU A 27 -7.31 5.76 12.29
N ASP A 28 -6.80 5.06 13.30
CA ASP A 28 -6.10 5.66 14.45
C ASP A 28 -4.70 6.20 14.12
N LEU A 29 -4.12 5.83 12.97
CA LEU A 29 -2.82 6.35 12.54
C LEU A 29 -2.90 7.82 12.15
N GLU A 30 -1.89 8.59 12.56
CA GLU A 30 -1.69 9.93 12.03
C GLU A 30 -1.55 9.89 10.50
N HIS A 31 -2.02 10.93 9.81
CA HIS A 31 -2.01 10.96 8.35
C HIS A 31 -0.61 10.76 7.74
N GLN A 32 0.42 11.27 8.40
CA GLN A 32 1.82 11.06 7.99
C GLN A 32 2.25 9.60 8.10
N ASP A 33 1.84 8.90 9.15
CA ASP A 33 2.26 7.53 9.42
C ASP A 33 1.60 6.57 8.43
N ARG A 34 0.29 6.75 8.19
CA ARG A 34 -0.41 5.96 7.17
C ARG A 34 0.25 6.11 5.79
N ARG A 35 0.60 7.34 5.38
CA ARG A 35 1.31 7.56 4.10
C ARG A 35 2.68 6.90 4.08
N ARG A 36 3.44 6.99 5.17
CA ARG A 36 4.73 6.32 5.29
C ARG A 36 4.60 4.80 5.12
N TYR A 37 3.61 4.18 5.75
CA TYR A 37 3.37 2.74 5.58
C TYR A 37 2.99 2.39 4.13
N ALA A 38 2.15 3.19 3.48
CA ALA A 38 1.81 2.99 2.07
C ALA A 38 3.06 3.04 1.17
N ASP A 39 3.96 4.01 1.40
CA ASP A 39 5.21 4.14 0.65
C ASP A 39 6.17 2.94 0.88
N GLU A 40 6.28 2.47 2.13
CA GLU A 40 7.10 1.29 2.46
C GLU A 40 6.57 0.01 1.81
N ILE A 41 5.25 -0.18 1.79
CA ILE A 41 4.61 -1.30 1.07
C ILE A 41 4.96 -1.23 -0.41
N ALA A 42 4.84 -0.06 -1.05
CA ALA A 42 5.18 0.11 -2.47
C ALA A 42 6.66 -0.20 -2.75
N SER A 43 7.57 0.20 -1.86
CA SER A 43 9.00 -0.13 -1.93
C SER A 43 9.24 -1.65 -1.82
N LEU A 44 8.57 -2.32 -0.88
CA LEU A 44 8.66 -3.77 -0.70
C LEU A 44 8.18 -4.54 -1.94
N VAL A 45 7.00 -4.18 -2.46
CA VAL A 45 6.43 -4.79 -3.67
C VAL A 45 7.33 -4.58 -4.88
N THR A 46 7.86 -3.37 -5.05
CA THR A 46 8.79 -3.05 -6.15
C THR A 46 10.05 -3.91 -6.08
N ARG A 47 10.66 -4.04 -4.89
CA ARG A 47 11.86 -4.88 -4.69
C ARG A 47 11.57 -6.37 -4.89
N ALA A 48 10.42 -6.85 -4.41
CA ALA A 48 10.00 -8.23 -4.62
C ALA A 48 9.85 -8.55 -6.12
N ASN A 49 9.21 -7.66 -6.88
CA ASN A 49 9.05 -7.80 -8.33
C ASN A 49 10.39 -7.67 -9.09
N ALA A 50 11.31 -6.83 -8.63
CA ALA A 50 12.63 -6.70 -9.25
C ALA A 50 13.54 -7.92 -9.00
N THR A 51 13.29 -8.65 -7.91
CA THR A 51 14.06 -9.86 -7.55
C THR A 51 13.43 -11.12 -8.16
N ALA A 52 12.13 -11.10 -8.45
CA ALA A 52 11.50 -12.16 -9.21
C ALA A 52 12.18 -12.25 -10.60
N PRO A 53 12.77 -13.40 -10.98
CA PRO A 53 13.25 -13.55 -12.34
C PRO A 53 12.06 -13.32 -13.27
N ALA A 54 12.27 -12.67 -14.41
CA ALA A 54 11.30 -12.57 -15.49
C ALA A 54 11.00 -13.98 -16.03
N ALA A 55 10.27 -14.78 -15.26
CA ALA A 55 9.90 -16.15 -15.55
C ALA A 55 8.73 -16.09 -16.54
N GLY A 56 9.08 -15.97 -17.83
CA GLY A 56 8.09 -16.02 -18.91
C GLY A 56 8.27 -15.00 -20.02
N ALA A 57 9.50 -14.75 -20.48
CA ALA A 57 9.71 -14.24 -21.84
C ALA A 57 10.31 -15.38 -22.68
N GLY A 58 9.50 -16.42 -22.90
CA GLY A 58 9.79 -17.54 -23.80
C GLY A 58 8.60 -17.73 -24.72
N GLY A 59 8.69 -17.10 -25.90
CA GLY A 59 7.88 -17.35 -27.08
C GLY A 59 8.81 -17.62 -28.25
#